data_AF-A0A920TLX7-F1
#
_entry.id   AF-A0A920TLX7-F1
#
_cell.length_a   1.000
_cell.length_b   1.000
_cell.length_c   1.000
_cell.angle_alpha   90.00
_cell.angle_beta   90.00
_cell.angle_gamma   90.00
#
_symmetry.space_group_name_H-M   'P 1'
#
loop_
_entity.id
_entity.type
_entity.pdbx_description
1 polymer ?
#
loop_
_entity_poly.entity_id
_entity_poly.type
_entity_poly.pdbx_seq_one_letter_code
_entity_poly.pdbx_strand_id
1 'polypeptide(L)' 'MEPYLHNKLHHPDPECDLDYVPNQAREAKIDICISNSFGFGGTNGVLVFKKFSG' A
#
# COMPACT_ATOMS: atom_id res chain seq x y z
N MET A 1 -13.78 14.32 20.61
CA MET A 1 -13.56 12.89 20.31
C MET A 1 -14.64 12.51 19.30
N GLU A 2 -14.49 12.80 18.01
CA GLU A 2 -13.76 12.02 16.99
C GLU A 2 -13.51 12.87 15.71
N PRO A 3 -12.55 13.82 15.68
CA PRO A 3 -12.23 14.55 14.44
C PRO A 3 -11.16 13.86 13.60
N TYR A 4 -10.54 12.77 14.08
CA TYR A 4 -9.39 12.12 13.41
C TYR A 4 -9.76 11.01 12.43
N LEU A 5 -11.05 10.80 12.15
CA LEU A 5 -11.50 9.79 11.18
C LEU A 5 -11.29 10.21 9.71
N HIS A 6 -10.75 11.41 9.44
CA HIS A 6 -10.73 11.99 8.10
C HIS A 6 -9.42 11.71 7.34
N ASN A 7 -9.47 10.66 6.52
CA ASN A 7 -8.65 10.40 5.33
C ASN A 7 -7.13 10.67 5.50
N LYS A 8 -6.41 9.64 5.98
CA LYS A 8 -4.94 9.66 6.22
C LYS A 8 -4.09 10.05 5.00
N LEU A 9 -4.63 9.96 3.78
CA LEU A 9 -3.91 10.37 2.57
C LEU A 9 -3.97 11.88 2.29
N HIS A 10 -4.84 12.64 2.97
CA HIS A 10 -4.87 14.11 2.90
C HIS A 10 -4.02 14.77 3.98
N HIS A 11 -3.84 14.10 5.12
CA HIS A 11 -2.96 14.53 6.22
C HIS A 11 -1.97 13.38 6.49
N PRO A 12 -0.91 13.24 5.69
CA PRO A 12 0.03 12.14 5.82
C PRO A 12 0.77 12.22 7.15
N ASP A 13 1.01 11.06 7.73
CA ASP A 13 1.82 10.93 8.93
C ASP A 13 3.30 11.19 8.58
N PRO A 14 4.05 12.00 9.35
CA PRO A 14 5.48 12.23 9.11
C PRO A 14 6.34 10.96 9.11
N GLU A 15 5.92 9.90 9.80
CA GLU A 15 6.62 8.60 9.81
C GLU A 15 6.29 7.74 8.57
N CYS A 16 5.25 8.10 7.82
CA CYS A 16 4.83 7.45 6.59
C CYS A 16 5.26 8.29 5.38
N ASP A 17 6.54 8.22 5.03
CA ASP A 17 7.20 9.08 4.03
C ASP A 17 7.36 8.45 2.63
N LEU A 18 6.76 7.27 2.41
CA LEU A 18 6.79 6.58 1.12
C LEU A 18 5.79 7.17 0.10
N ASP A 19 5.92 6.79 -1.18
CA ASP A 19 4.96 7.13 -2.23
C ASP A 19 3.76 6.18 -2.22
N TYR A 20 2.70 6.58 -1.52
CA TYR A 20 1.47 5.79 -1.38
C TYR A 20 0.47 5.93 -2.55
N VAL A 21 0.81 6.66 -3.61
CA VAL A 21 -0.09 6.93 -4.76
C VAL A 21 -1.47 7.44 -4.30
N PRO A 22 -1.55 8.58 -3.58
CA PRO A 22 -2.77 9.01 -2.94
C PRO A 22 -3.81 9.54 -3.94
N ASN A 23 -5.09 9.24 -3.67
CA ASN A 23 -6.30 9.86 -4.26
C ASN A 23 -6.56 9.61 -5.76
N GLN A 24 -5.53 9.55 -6.61
CA GLN A 24 -5.66 9.36 -8.06
C GLN A 24 -4.74 8.25 -8.55
N ALA A 25 -5.26 7.42 -9.45
CA ALA A 25 -4.46 6.39 -10.09
C ALA A 25 -3.33 7.03 -10.91
N ARG A 26 -2.15 6.39 -10.87
CA ARG A 26 -0.98 6.79 -11.66
C ARG A 26 -0.64 5.69 -12.65
N GLU A 27 -0.49 6.05 -13.91
CA GLU A 27 0.00 5.12 -14.92
C GLU A 27 1.46 4.77 -14.64
N ALA A 28 1.77 3.48 -14.60
CA ALA A 28 3.12 2.98 -14.39
C ALA A 28 3.28 1.62 -15.07
N LYS A 29 4.46 1.38 -15.67
CA LYS A 29 4.83 0.07 -16.17
C LYS A 29 5.28 -0.80 -14.99
N ILE A 30 4.48 -1.80 -14.62
CA ILE A 30 4.76 -2.72 -13.52
C ILE A 30 5.02 -4.12 -14.07
N ASP A 31 6.25 -4.60 -13.92
CA ASP A 31 6.64 -5.97 -14.33
C ASP A 31 6.64 -6.96 -13.15
N ILE A 32 6.77 -6.47 -11.92
CA ILE A 32 6.79 -7.25 -10.67
C ILE A 32 5.97 -6.50 -9.61
N CYS A 33 5.17 -7.22 -8.83
CA CYS A 33 4.49 -6.65 -7.66
C CYS A 33 4.52 -7.60 -6.46
N ILE A 34 4.31 -7.01 -5.29
CA ILE A 34 4.26 -7.72 -4.01
C ILE A 34 2.93 -7.40 -3.33
N SER A 35 2.31 -8.40 -2.71
CA SER A 35 1.15 -8.25 -1.83
C SER A 35 1.49 -8.75 -0.44
N ASN A 36 1.51 -7.84 0.53
CA ASN A 36 1.84 -8.12 1.93
C ASN A 36 0.56 -8.28 2.76
N SER A 37 0.54 -9.29 3.63
CA SER A 37 -0.53 -9.53 4.60
C SER A 37 0.08 -9.76 5.99
N PHE A 38 -0.21 -8.87 6.93
CA PHE A 38 0.24 -8.95 8.32
C PHE A 38 -0.99 -9.04 9.25
N GLY A 39 -1.38 -10.27 9.56
CA GLY A 39 -2.58 -10.58 10.33
C GLY A 39 -2.36 -10.57 11.85
N PHE A 40 -3.46 -10.34 12.57
CA PHE A 40 -3.48 -10.51 14.02
C PHE A 40 -3.08 -11.94 14.42
N GLY A 41 -2.46 -12.09 15.59
CA GLY A 41 -1.92 -13.38 16.03
C GLY A 41 -0.57 -13.75 15.41
N GLY A 42 0.07 -12.84 14.66
CA GLY A 42 1.43 -13.00 14.14
C GLY A 42 1.53 -13.71 12.79
N THR A 43 0.40 -13.93 12.11
CA THR A 43 0.39 -14.55 10.78
C THR A 43 0.84 -13.55 9.73
N ASN A 44 2.06 -13.70 9.24
CA ASN A 44 2.64 -12.86 8.20
C ASN A 44 2.83 -13.66 6.91
N GLY A 45 2.43 -13.09 5.78
CA GLY A 45 2.58 -13.70 4.46
C GLY A 45 2.81 -12.66 3.38
N VAL A 46 3.63 -13.02 2.38
CA VAL A 46 3.97 -12.17 1.24
C VAL A 46 3.84 -12.97 -0.03
N LEU A 47 3.09 -12.43 -1.00
CA LEU A 47 2.98 -12.98 -2.35
C LEU A 47 3.77 -12.11 -3.32
N VAL A 48 4.52 -12.74 -4.23
CA VAL A 48 5.26 -12.07 -5.30
C VAL A 48 4.69 -12.51 -6.64
N PHE A 49 4.35 -11.55 -7.48
CA PHE A 49 3.88 -11.78 -8.84
C PHE A 49 4.82 -11.13 -9.84
N LYS A 50 4.98 -11.77 -11.00
CA LYS A 50 5.71 -11.23 -12.13
C LYS A 50 4.81 -11.30 -13.35
N LYS A 51 4.91 -10.32 -14.23
CA LYS A 51 4.28 -10.35 -15.55
C LYS A 51 4.64 -11.65 -16.26
N PHE A 52 3.61 -12.37 -16.69
CA PHE A 52 3.79 -13.61 -17.44
C PHE A 52 4.39 -13.31 -18.82
N SER A 53 5.41 -14.08 -19.20
CA SER A 53 6.15 -13.88 -20.45
C SER A 53 5.88 -14.90 -21.54
N GLY A 54 5.02 -15.91 -21.29
CA GLY A 54 4.91 -17.07 -22.18
C GLY A 54 6.10 -18.02 -22.05
#